data_AF-Q118G5-F1
#
_entry.id   AF-Q118G5-F1
#
_cell.length_a   1.000
_cell.length_b   1.000
_cell.length_c   1.000
_cell.angle_alpha   90.00
_cell.angle_beta   90.00
_cell.angle_gamma   90.00
#
_symmetry.space_group_name_H-M   'P 1'
#
loop_
_entity.id
_entity.type
_entity.pdbx_description
1 polymer ?
#
loop_
_entity_poly.entity_id
_entity_poly.type
_entity_poly.pdbx_seq_one_letter_code
_entity_poly.pdbx_strand_id
1 'polypeptide(L)'
;MAQILDPLPSKSSNPIICCYINATSQIQIAKISNIPNWYFERVVFPGQRLVFESVIGALMEVHTGALASSILSDTIPCDRLQINESPYSSICETKNSVARSVNLSPRLTSPSKSRQVLSRVD
;
A
#
# COMPACT_ATOMS: atom_id res chain seq x y z
N MET A 1 24.84 -17.66 14.26
CA MET A 1 25.27 -16.28 13.89
C MET A 1 24.10 -15.36 14.13
N ALA A 2 24.30 -14.25 14.85
CA ALA A 2 23.30 -13.20 14.91
C ALA A 2 23.54 -12.24 13.74
N GLN A 3 22.50 -11.89 12.98
CA GLN A 3 22.54 -10.69 12.15
C GLN A 3 22.49 -9.52 13.11
N ILE A 4 23.66 -8.96 13.43
CA ILE A 4 23.75 -7.77 14.28
C ILE A 4 23.09 -6.64 13.50
N LEU A 5 22.03 -6.09 14.10
CA LEU A 5 21.37 -4.91 13.59
C LEU A 5 22.11 -3.74 14.20
N ASP A 6 22.73 -2.91 13.37
CA ASP A 6 23.12 -1.59 13.83
C ASP A 6 21.81 -0.83 14.12
N PRO A 7 21.56 -0.44 15.40
CA PRO A 7 20.39 0.35 15.72
C PRO A 7 20.44 1.66 14.94
N LEU A 8 19.28 2.27 14.68
CA LEU A 8 19.22 3.57 14.02
C LEU A 8 20.22 4.54 14.67
N PRO A 9 21.01 5.28 13.87
CA PRO A 9 22.06 6.13 14.42
C PRO A 9 21.43 7.10 15.41
N SER A 10 21.90 7.11 16.66
CA SER A 10 21.25 7.76 17.83
C SER A 10 21.06 9.28 17.73
N LYS A 11 21.46 9.89 16.62
CA LYS A 11 21.27 11.30 16.24
C LYS A 11 20.17 11.51 15.20
N SER A 12 19.47 10.46 14.76
CA SER A 12 18.38 10.58 13.78
C SER A 12 17.18 11.28 14.41
N SER A 13 16.91 12.52 13.98
CA SER A 13 15.92 13.41 14.60
C SER A 13 14.47 12.92 14.51
N ASN A 14 14.13 12.03 13.57
CA ASN A 14 12.77 11.55 13.32
C ASN A 14 12.82 10.11 12.78
N PRO A 15 12.74 9.07 13.64
CA PRO A 15 12.55 7.70 13.19
C PRO A 15 11.12 7.52 12.63
N ILE A 16 10.99 6.70 11.59
CA ILE A 16 9.71 6.32 10.96
C ILE A 16 9.63 4.81 10.81
N ILE A 17 8.43 4.24 10.96
CA ILE A 17 8.19 2.81 10.72
C ILE A 17 7.73 2.63 9.27
N CYS A 18 8.46 1.80 8.53
CA CYS A 18 8.24 1.52 7.12
C CYS A 18 7.76 0.07 6.91
N CYS A 19 6.90 -0.14 5.91
CA CYS A 19 6.45 -1.44 5.46
C CYS A 19 6.69 -1.62 3.96
N TYR A 20 7.43 -2.66 3.59
CA TYR A 20 7.59 -3.12 2.22
C TYR A 20 7.02 -4.53 2.05
N ILE A 21 6.55 -4.86 0.85
CA ILE A 21 6.08 -6.20 0.49
C ILE A 21 6.75 -6.59 -0.82
N ASN A 22 7.50 -7.71 -0.82
CA ASN A 22 7.99 -8.28 -2.06
C ASN A 22 6.82 -8.98 -2.77
N ALA A 23 6.20 -8.29 -3.72
CA ALA A 23 5.12 -8.83 -4.54
C ALA A 23 5.61 -9.73 -5.71
N THR A 24 6.91 -10.00 -5.81
CA THR A 24 7.51 -10.79 -6.89
C THR A 24 7.74 -12.24 -6.49
N SER A 25 7.90 -13.13 -7.47
CA SER A 25 8.21 -14.55 -7.27
C SER A 25 9.70 -14.85 -7.02
N GLN A 26 10.54 -13.82 -6.82
CA GLN A 26 11.99 -13.96 -6.62
C GLN A 26 12.40 -13.45 -5.23
N ILE A 27 13.50 -13.98 -4.69
CA ILE A 27 14.11 -13.45 -3.46
C ILE A 27 14.72 -12.08 -3.78
N GLN A 28 14.53 -11.13 -2.86
CA GLN A 28 15.05 -9.77 -2.95
C GLN A 28 15.94 -9.46 -1.76
N ILE A 29 16.81 -8.46 -1.93
CA ILE A 29 17.58 -7.85 -0.84
C ILE A 29 17.17 -6.37 -0.77
N ALA A 30 16.54 -5.99 0.33
CA ALA A 30 16.20 -4.63 0.68
C ALA A 30 17.39 -4.01 1.43
N LYS A 31 17.92 -2.89 0.94
CA LYS A 31 19.14 -2.24 1.45
C LYS A 31 18.94 -0.74 1.60
N ILE A 32 19.58 -0.11 2.58
CA ILE A 32 19.69 1.35 2.66
C ILE A 32 21.17 1.73 2.74
N SER A 33 21.60 2.54 1.77
CA SER A 33 23.00 2.94 1.57
C SER A 33 23.23 4.44 1.76
N ASN A 34 22.17 5.25 1.69
CA ASN A 34 22.26 6.71 1.59
C ASN A 34 22.46 7.43 2.94
N ILE A 35 22.37 6.70 4.06
CA ILE A 35 22.56 7.25 5.40
C ILE A 35 23.98 6.90 5.88
N PRO A 36 24.83 7.89 6.20
CA PRO A 36 26.20 7.62 6.63
C PRO A 36 26.24 6.95 8.00
N ASN A 37 27.11 5.95 8.14
CA ASN A 37 27.30 5.16 9.37
C ASN A 37 26.06 4.36 9.83
N TRP A 38 25.16 4.01 8.90
CA TRP A 38 24.09 3.04 9.14
C TRP A 38 24.14 1.94 8.09
N TYR A 39 24.18 0.68 8.52
CA TYR A 39 24.11 -0.47 7.63
C TYR A 39 22.77 -1.20 7.80
N PHE A 40 21.93 -1.11 6.79
CA PHE A 40 20.67 -1.84 6.72
C PHE A 40 20.64 -2.71 5.45
N GLU A 41 20.57 -4.02 5.64
CA GLU A 41 20.42 -4.98 4.54
C GLU A 41 19.59 -6.19 5.02
N ARG A 42 18.53 -6.54 4.28
CA ARG A 42 17.55 -7.57 4.66
C ARG A 42 17.10 -8.39 3.45
N VAL A 43 17.08 -9.71 3.60
CA VAL A 43 16.48 -10.62 2.60
C VAL A 43 14.96 -10.59 2.74
N VAL A 44 14.25 -10.47 1.62
CA VAL A 44 12.78 -10.47 1.54
C VAL A 44 12.33 -11.55 0.57
N PHE A 45 11.69 -12.58 1.10
CA PHE A 45 11.14 -13.69 0.32
C PHE A 45 9.90 -13.28 -0.49
N PRO A 46 9.55 -14.02 -1.56
CA PRO A 46 8.28 -13.85 -2.28
C PRO A 46 7.06 -13.78 -1.35
N GLY A 47 6.24 -12.74 -1.50
CA GLY A 47 5.06 -12.48 -0.68
C GLY A 47 5.34 -11.98 0.75
N GLN A 48 6.60 -11.89 1.18
CA GLN A 48 6.94 -11.45 2.53
C GLN A 48 6.73 -9.95 2.71
N ARG A 49 6.13 -9.57 3.84
CA ARG A 49 6.13 -8.21 4.38
C ARG A 49 7.36 -7.98 5.26
N LEU A 50 8.19 -7.01 4.89
CA LEU A 50 9.29 -6.49 5.70
C LEU A 50 8.82 -5.21 6.41
N VAL A 51 8.80 -5.23 7.74
CA VAL A 51 8.61 -4.03 8.57
C VAL A 51 9.94 -3.67 9.20
N PHE A 52 10.30 -2.38 9.17
CA PHE A 52 11.58 -1.89 9.64
C PHE A 52 11.47 -0.42 10.07
N GLU A 53 12.34 0.00 10.99
CA GLU A 53 12.52 1.40 11.33
C GLU A 53 13.55 2.04 10.39
N SER A 54 13.30 3.29 10.02
CA SER A 54 14.12 4.09 9.10
C SER A 54 14.08 5.56 9.50
N VAL A 55 14.70 6.43 8.69
CA VAL A 55 14.68 7.90 8.88
C VAL A 55 14.04 8.58 7.68
N ILE A 56 13.45 9.76 7.90
CA ILE A 56 12.93 10.60 6.82
C ILE A 56 14.05 10.90 5.81
N GLY A 57 13.76 10.74 4.51
CA GLY A 57 14.75 10.89 3.44
C GLY A 57 15.72 9.71 3.25
N ALA A 58 15.58 8.60 3.97
CA ALA A 58 16.24 7.35 3.63
C ALA A 58 15.71 6.76 2.32
N LEU A 59 16.58 6.14 1.53
CA LEU A 59 16.25 5.50 0.26
C LEU A 59 16.47 3.99 0.39
N MET A 60 15.40 3.21 0.23
CA MET A 60 15.50 1.76 0.21
C MET A 60 15.69 1.24 -1.21
N GLU A 61 16.90 0.74 -1.46
CA GLU A 61 17.27 -0.03 -2.62
C GLU A 61 16.67 -1.43 -2.56
N VAL A 62 16.05 -1.88 -3.64
CA VAL A 62 15.63 -3.27 -3.83
C VAL A 62 16.54 -3.89 -4.87
N HIS A 63 17.37 -4.83 -4.43
CA HIS A 63 18.21 -5.64 -5.30
C HIS A 63 17.51 -6.97 -5.60
N THR A 64 17.38 -7.34 -6.87
CA THR A 64 16.95 -8.67 -7.29
C THR A 64 18.15 -9.44 -7.83
N GLY A 65 18.06 -10.78 -7.83
CA GLY A 65 19.13 -11.60 -8.39
C GLY A 65 18.66 -12.90 -9.01
N ALA A 66 18.86 -13.03 -10.32
CA ALA A 66 18.81 -14.31 -11.02
C ALA A 66 20.16 -15.02 -10.84
N LEU A 67 20.28 -15.80 -9.76
CA LEU A 67 21.34 -16.77 -9.40
C LEU A 67 22.82 -16.31 -9.33
N ALA A 68 23.24 -15.25 -10.02
CA ALA A 68 24.66 -14.88 -10.15
C ALA A 68 24.94 -13.36 -10.22
N SER A 69 23.91 -12.50 -10.09
CA SER A 69 24.08 -11.04 -10.05
C SER A 69 23.12 -10.41 -9.05
N SER A 70 23.57 -9.35 -8.37
CA SER A 70 22.71 -8.47 -7.56
C SER A 70 22.48 -7.21 -8.39
N ILE A 71 21.29 -7.09 -8.99
CA ILE A 71 20.93 -5.96 -9.83
C ILE A 71 20.02 -5.04 -9.02
N LEU A 72 20.47 -3.81 -8.78
CA LEU A 72 19.63 -2.74 -8.26
C LEU A 72 18.43 -2.57 -9.18
N SER A 73 17.25 -2.92 -8.67
CA SER A 73 16.02 -3.05 -9.45
C SER A 73 15.07 -1.87 -9.22
N ASP A 74 15.06 -1.32 -8.01
CA ASP A 74 14.28 -0.13 -7.63
C ASP A 74 14.96 0.62 -6.48
N THR A 75 14.66 1.90 -6.33
CA THR A 75 15.10 2.76 -5.21
C THR A 75 13.91 3.56 -4.71
N ILE A 76 13.36 3.14 -3.57
CA ILE A 76 12.09 3.64 -3.02
C ILE A 76 12.37 4.53 -1.80
N PRO A 77 11.97 5.82 -1.81
CA PRO A 77 12.04 6.66 -0.62
C PRO A 77 11.22 6.08 0.55
N CYS A 78 11.82 6.03 1.73
CA CYS A 78 11.20 5.47 2.93
C CYS A 78 9.92 6.24 3.33
N ASP A 79 9.85 7.54 3.01
CA ASP A 79 8.67 8.38 3.24
C ASP A 79 7.42 7.86 2.50
N ARG A 80 7.59 7.10 1.40
CA ARG A 80 6.50 6.44 0.65
C ARG A 80 6.11 5.07 1.22
N LEU A 81 6.95 4.51 2.07
CA LEU A 81 6.76 3.21 2.74
C LEU A 81 6.30 3.37 4.20
N GLN A 82 6.27 4.61 4.70
CA GLN A 82 5.85 4.93 6.06
C GLN A 82 4.43 4.43 6.34
N ILE A 83 4.28 3.72 7.46
CA ILE A 83 2.98 3.37 8.01
C ILE A 83 2.50 4.56 8.83
N ASN A 84 1.34 5.11 8.49
CA ASN A 84 0.72 6.15 9.31
C ASN A 84 0.18 5.53 10.59
N GLU A 85 0.92 5.68 11.70
CA GLU A 85 0.47 5.37 13.06
C GLU A 85 -0.57 6.39 13.54
N SER A 86 -1.71 6.48 12.85
CA SER A 86 -2.92 6.95 13.53
C SER A 86 -3.38 5.84 14.47
N PRO A 87 -3.83 6.15 15.70
CA PRO A 87 -4.34 5.16 16.65
C PRO A 87 -5.64 4.46 16.19
N TYR A 88 -6.11 4.76 14.97
CA TYR A 88 -7.31 4.21 14.34
C TYR A 88 -7.07 3.92 12.84
N SER A 89 -5.88 3.42 12.48
CA SER A 89 -5.56 3.05 11.08
C SER A 89 -6.40 1.84 10.63
N SER A 90 -7.60 2.14 10.15
CA SER A 90 -8.59 1.14 9.73
C SER A 90 -8.07 0.25 8.61
N ILE A 91 -8.28 -1.05 8.78
CA ILE A 91 -7.89 -2.09 7.83
C ILE A 91 -8.57 -1.84 6.47
N CYS A 92 -7.79 -1.55 5.44
CA CYS A 92 -8.30 -1.50 4.07
C CYS A 92 -8.55 -2.93 3.56
N GLU A 93 -9.80 -3.39 3.68
CA GLU A 93 -10.24 -4.65 3.12
C GLU A 93 -10.05 -4.69 1.59
N THR A 94 -9.45 -5.78 1.10
CA THR A 94 -9.28 -6.06 -0.34
C THR A 94 -10.64 -6.28 -1.00
N LYS A 95 -11.27 -5.22 -1.51
CA LYS A 95 -12.50 -5.31 -2.31
C LYS A 95 -12.21 -5.90 -3.68
N ASN A 96 -12.22 -7.23 -3.74
CA ASN A 96 -12.12 -8.02 -4.95
C ASN A 96 -13.40 -7.82 -5.80
N SER A 97 -13.39 -6.84 -6.70
CA SER A 97 -14.58 -6.38 -7.43
C SER A 97 -14.94 -7.28 -8.61
N VAL A 98 -15.47 -8.48 -8.34
CA VAL A 98 -16.08 -9.36 -9.35
C VAL A 98 -17.41 -9.93 -8.85
N ALA A 99 -18.50 -9.18 -9.10
CA ALA A 99 -19.85 -9.74 -9.26
C ALA A 99 -20.76 -8.72 -9.98
N ARG A 100 -21.31 -9.12 -11.14
CA ARG A 100 -22.44 -8.42 -11.76
C ARG A 100 -23.68 -8.63 -10.90
N SER A 101 -24.48 -7.59 -10.71
CA SER A 101 -25.89 -7.72 -10.30
C SER A 101 -26.76 -6.82 -11.15
N VAL A 102 -27.43 -7.44 -12.12
CA VAL A 102 -28.65 -6.90 -12.74
C VAL A 102 -29.73 -6.91 -11.67
N ASN A 103 -30.50 -5.84 -11.52
CA ASN A 103 -31.75 -5.89 -10.77
C ASN A 103 -32.84 -5.03 -11.41
N LEU A 104 -34.04 -5.59 -11.49
CA LEU A 104 -35.20 -5.00 -12.13
C LEU A 104 -35.96 -4.06 -11.18
N SER A 105 -36.51 -2.99 -11.71
CA SER A 105 -37.28 -2.00 -10.94
C SER A 105 -38.69 -2.49 -10.57
N PRO A 106 -39.09 -2.52 -9.29
CA PRO A 106 -40.48 -2.77 -8.91
C PRO A 106 -41.35 -1.52 -9.06
N ARG A 107 -42.58 -1.75 -9.52
CA ARG A 107 -43.63 -0.76 -9.81
C ARG A 107 -44.35 -0.35 -8.52
N LEU A 108 -44.45 0.94 -8.24
CA LEU A 108 -45.29 1.49 -7.17
C LEU A 108 -46.47 2.28 -7.76
N THR A 109 -47.65 2.12 -7.15
CA THR A 109 -48.94 2.49 -7.75
C THR A 109 -49.76 3.46 -6.89
N SER A 110 -50.48 4.36 -7.59
CA SER A 110 -51.71 5.06 -7.14
C SER A 110 -51.52 6.22 -6.13
N PRO A 111 -52.55 7.07 -5.86
CA PRO A 111 -53.87 7.16 -6.50
C PRO A 111 -54.24 8.57 -7.04
N SER A 112 -55.46 8.70 -7.56
CA SER A 112 -55.98 9.86 -8.30
C SER A 112 -56.70 10.93 -7.44
N LYS A 113 -56.61 12.20 -7.85
CA LYS A 113 -57.75 13.03 -8.33
C LYS A 113 -57.39 14.51 -8.54
N SER A 114 -57.76 15.05 -9.69
CA SER A 114 -58.26 16.43 -9.90
C SER A 114 -58.96 16.49 -11.27
N ARG A 115 -59.89 17.43 -11.46
CA ARG A 115 -61.01 17.33 -12.43
C ARG A 115 -61.11 18.58 -13.33
N GLN A 116 -61.74 18.46 -14.50
CA GLN A 116 -62.16 19.54 -15.43
C GLN A 116 -61.00 20.16 -16.27
N VAL A 117 -61.18 20.79 -17.46
CA VAL A 117 -62.34 21.13 -18.35
C VAL A 117 -61.78 21.33 -19.80
N LEU A 118 -62.50 21.27 -20.95
CA LEU A 118 -63.90 20.95 -21.29
C LEU A 118 -64.01 20.07 -22.58
N SER A 119 -64.38 20.67 -23.73
CA SER A 119 -64.61 20.05 -25.05
C SER A 119 -64.31 21.02 -26.21
N ARG A 120 -64.11 20.45 -27.41
CA ARG A 120 -64.03 21.09 -28.74
C ARG A 120 -65.03 22.25 -28.98
N VAL A 121 -64.63 23.16 -29.88
CA VAL A 121 -65.52 23.90 -30.80
C VAL A 121 -64.80 23.97 -32.16
N ASP A 122 -65.56 23.77 -33.25
CA ASP A 122 -65.19 23.74 -34.69
C ASP A 122 -63.81 23.17 -35.09
#